data_AF-A0A955BGH7-F1
#
_entry.id   AF-A0A955BGH7-F1
#
_cell.length_a   1.000
_cell.length_b   1.000
_cell.length_c   1.000
_cell.angle_alpha   90.00
_cell.angle_beta   90.00
_cell.angle_gamma   90.00
#
_symmetry.space_group_name_H-M   'P 1'
#
loop_
_entity.id
_entity.type
_entity.pdbx_description
1 polymer ?
#
loop_
_entity_poly.entity_id
_entity_poly.type
_entity_poly.pdbx_seq_one_letter_code
_entity_poly.pdbx_strand_id
1 'polypeptide(L)'
;MQCRGVRGATTVETNSRDEILDETRKLLALMIRANGIEPSDVGSAIFSLTRDLDAEFPALVARQLGWLEVPLLCTYEVDVPFSLRRCIRVLMHWNTTKTQHEIR
;
A
#
# COMPACT_ATOMS: atom_id res chain seq x y z
N MET A 1 -14.45 -6.89 16.72
CA MET A 1 -13.39 -6.98 15.68
C MET A 1 -12.12 -6.38 16.23
N GLN A 2 -10.95 -6.82 15.78
CA GLN A 2 -9.66 -6.22 16.14
C GLN A 2 -9.05 -5.56 14.91
N CYS A 3 -8.27 -4.50 15.11
CA CYS A 3 -7.48 -3.91 14.04
C CYS A 3 -6.24 -4.78 13.78
N ARG A 4 -5.98 -5.07 12.50
CA ARG A 4 -4.82 -5.83 12.02
C ARG A 4 -4.06 -5.03 10.97
N GLY A 5 -2.73 -5.17 11.00
CA GLY A 5 -1.87 -4.66 9.95
C GLY A 5 -1.76 -5.65 8.80
N VAL A 6 -2.00 -5.20 7.57
CA VAL A 6 -1.71 -5.95 6.34
C VAL A 6 -0.59 -5.25 5.60
N ARG A 7 0.49 -5.98 5.29
CA ARG A 7 1.69 -5.43 4.66
C ARG A 7 1.79 -5.86 3.22
N GLY A 8 2.19 -4.93 2.36
CA GLY A 8 2.53 -5.20 0.97
C GLY A 8 3.76 -4.42 0.54
N ALA A 9 4.49 -4.94 -0.44
CA ALA A 9 5.58 -4.23 -1.10
C ALA A 9 5.66 -4.63 -2.58
N THR A 10 6.03 -3.68 -3.41
CA THR A 10 6.36 -3.90 -4.83
C THR A 10 7.52 -2.99 -5.23
N THR A 11 8.06 -3.20 -6.43
CA THR A 11 9.09 -2.36 -7.04
C THR A 11 8.64 -1.91 -8.41
N VAL A 12 9.14 -0.75 -8.84
CA VAL A 12 8.95 -0.24 -10.20
C VAL A 12 10.26 -0.29 -10.98
N GLU A 13 10.18 -0.45 -12.30
CA GLU A 13 11.37 -0.44 -13.16
C GLU A 13 11.89 0.99 -13.38
N THR A 14 10.99 1.96 -13.49
CA THR A 14 11.32 3.37 -13.70
C THR A 14 10.57 4.28 -12.73
N ASN A 15 11.17 5.43 -12.40
CA ASN A 15 10.49 6.50 -11.67
C ASN A 15 9.59 7.29 -12.62
N SER A 16 8.47 6.67 -13.02
CA SER A 16 7.43 7.31 -13.83
C SER A 16 6.07 7.20 -13.14
N ARG A 17 5.20 8.16 -13.42
CA ARG A 17 3.83 8.20 -12.89
C ARG A 17 3.09 6.89 -13.15
N ASP A 18 3.12 6.42 -14.39
CA ASP A 18 2.33 5.26 -14.82
C ASP A 18 2.82 3.98 -14.14
N GLU A 19 4.15 3.75 -14.06
CA GLU A 19 4.72 2.60 -13.34
C GLU A 19 4.37 2.60 -11.85
N ILE A 20 4.48 3.76 -11.18
CA ILE A 20 4.11 3.89 -9.76
C ILE A 20 2.64 3.53 -9.54
N LEU A 21 1.74 4.02 -10.40
CA LEU A 21 0.31 3.76 -10.28
C LEU A 21 -0.04 2.31 -10.62
N ASP A 22 0.56 1.74 -11.67
CA ASP A 22 0.26 0.38 -12.11
C ASP A 22 0.74 -0.67 -11.11
N GLU A 23 1.98 -0.54 -10.62
CA GLU A 23 2.51 -1.47 -9.62
C GLU A 23 1.78 -1.34 -8.28
N THR A 24 1.43 -0.11 -7.86
CA THR A 24 0.61 0.08 -6.66
C THR A 24 -0.79 -0.55 -6.83
N ARG A 25 -1.39 -0.47 -8.02
CA ARG A 25 -2.70 -1.10 -8.30
C ARG A 25 -2.61 -2.61 -8.21
N LYS A 26 -1.59 -3.22 -8.81
CA LYS A 26 -1.35 -4.67 -8.72
C LYS A 26 -1.17 -5.10 -7.27
N LEU A 27 -0.38 -4.34 -6.50
CA LEU A 27 -0.13 -4.60 -5.09
C LEU A 27 -1.42 -4.55 -4.25
N LEU A 28 -2.16 -3.43 -4.32
CA LEU A 28 -3.41 -3.28 -3.55
C LEU A 28 -4.45 -4.35 -3.95
N ALA A 29 -4.60 -4.62 -5.24
CA ALA A 29 -5.54 -5.64 -5.71
C ALA A 29 -5.17 -7.04 -5.20
N LEU A 30 -3.86 -7.36 -5.13
CA LEU A 30 -3.40 -8.62 -4.54
C LEU A 30 -3.69 -8.69 -3.04
N MET A 31 -3.35 -7.64 -2.27
CA MET A 31 -3.60 -7.58 -0.83
C MET A 31 -5.09 -7.73 -0.51
N ILE A 32 -5.95 -7.02 -1.25
CA ILE A 32 -7.40 -7.09 -1.11
C ILE A 32 -7.91 -8.49 -1.40
N ARG A 33 -7.53 -9.09 -2.54
CA ARG A 33 -7.99 -10.44 -2.92
C ARG A 33 -7.50 -11.53 -1.95
N ALA A 34 -6.24 -11.45 -1.50
CA ALA A 34 -5.64 -12.44 -0.61
C ALA A 34 -6.32 -12.46 0.78
N ASN A 35 -6.86 -11.31 1.21
CA ASN A 35 -7.45 -11.16 2.53
C ASN A 35 -8.99 -11.04 2.52
N GLY A 36 -9.62 -10.77 1.38
CA GLY A 36 -11.06 -10.49 1.30
C GLY A 36 -11.42 -9.17 1.98
N ILE A 37 -10.67 -8.11 1.70
CA ILE A 37 -10.81 -6.80 2.35
C ILE A 37 -11.87 -5.97 1.63
N GLU A 38 -12.86 -5.50 2.37
CA GLU A 38 -13.79 -4.49 1.90
C GLU A 38 -13.33 -3.08 2.33
N PRO A 39 -13.46 -2.04 1.47
CA PRO A 39 -13.03 -0.68 1.81
C PRO A 39 -13.65 -0.13 3.09
N SER A 40 -14.91 -0.52 3.40
CA SER A 40 -15.63 -0.10 4.61
C SER A 40 -14.99 -0.58 5.91
N ASP A 41 -14.16 -1.62 5.85
CA ASP A 41 -13.49 -2.19 7.02
C ASP A 41 -12.07 -1.62 7.22
N VAL A 42 -11.59 -0.80 6.28
CA VAL A 42 -10.24 -0.23 6.32
C VAL A 42 -10.25 1.04 7.16
N GLY A 43 -9.56 1.00 8.30
CA GLY A 43 -9.41 2.17 9.17
C GLY A 43 -8.45 3.22 8.63
N SER A 44 -7.36 2.80 7.96
CA SER A 44 -6.42 3.68 7.24
C SER A 44 -5.41 2.88 6.42
N ALA A 45 -4.67 3.55 5.53
CA ALA A 45 -3.49 2.98 4.89
C ALA A 45 -2.33 3.99 4.82
N ILE A 46 -1.13 3.50 5.11
CA ILE A 46 0.13 4.25 5.00
C ILE A 46 0.94 3.65 3.86
N PHE A 47 1.40 4.52 2.97
CA PHE A 47 2.27 4.20 1.85
C PHE A 47 3.66 4.78 2.12
N SER A 48 4.70 3.98 1.95
CA SER A 48 6.09 4.48 1.95
C SER A 48 6.75 4.25 0.60
N LEU A 49 7.58 5.20 0.19
CA LEU A 49 8.39 5.10 -1.03
C LEU A 49 9.86 5.30 -0.69
N THR A 50 10.75 4.60 -1.39
CA THR A 50 12.17 4.96 -1.35
C THR A 50 12.41 6.33 -2.00
N ARG A 51 13.46 7.03 -1.58
CA ARG A 51 13.73 8.43 -1.99
C ARG A 51 14.02 8.63 -3.47
N ASP A 52 14.21 7.54 -4.21
CA ASP A 52 14.40 7.54 -5.66
C ASP A 52 13.07 7.44 -6.44
N LEU A 53 11.93 7.55 -5.78
CA LEU A 53 10.59 7.69 -6.37
C LEU A 53 9.94 8.99 -5.92
N ASP A 54 9.68 9.89 -6.87
CA ASP A 54 9.05 11.19 -6.64
C ASP A 54 8.03 11.58 -7.73
N ALA A 55 7.81 10.72 -8.73
CA ALA A 55 6.98 11.05 -9.88
C ALA A 55 5.46 11.08 -9.60
N GLU A 56 4.97 10.37 -8.57
CA GLU A 56 3.55 10.35 -8.20
C GLU A 56 3.31 9.78 -6.79
N PHE A 57 2.18 10.14 -6.17
CA PHE A 57 1.68 9.55 -4.93
C PHE A 57 0.96 8.21 -5.19
N PRO A 58 1.40 7.10 -4.57
CA PRO A 58 0.78 5.79 -4.76
C PRO A 58 -0.65 5.74 -4.18
N ALA A 59 -0.96 6.56 -3.18
CA ALA A 59 -2.29 6.66 -2.58
C ALA A 59 -3.39 7.08 -3.59
N LEU A 60 -3.04 7.68 -4.73
CA LEU A 60 -4.00 7.99 -5.79
C LEU A 60 -4.73 6.73 -6.29
N VAL A 61 -4.04 5.59 -6.33
CA VAL A 61 -4.63 4.31 -6.73
C VAL A 61 -5.76 3.88 -5.81
N ALA A 62 -5.59 4.02 -4.49
CA ALA A 62 -6.63 3.70 -3.53
C ALA A 62 -7.89 4.54 -3.78
N ARG A 63 -7.74 5.85 -4.08
CA ARG A 63 -8.87 6.71 -4.46
C ARG A 63 -9.57 6.22 -5.72
N GLN A 64 -8.81 5.80 -6.74
CA GLN A 64 -9.37 5.23 -7.97
C GLN A 64 -10.09 3.88 -7.75
N LEU A 65 -9.74 3.14 -6.70
CA LEU A 65 -10.43 1.92 -6.27
C LEU A 65 -11.66 2.21 -5.37
N GLY A 66 -12.08 3.48 -5.27
CA GLY A 66 -13.27 3.87 -4.51
C GLY A 66 -13.03 4.08 -3.01
N TRP A 67 -11.77 4.11 -2.56
CA TRP A 67 -11.45 4.41 -1.17
C TRP A 67 -11.55 5.91 -0.90
N LEU A 68 -12.73 6.49 -1.08
CA LEU A 68 -12.95 7.93 -0.97
C LEU A 68 -12.93 8.42 0.49
N GLU A 69 -13.36 7.57 1.41
CA GLU A 69 -13.48 7.90 2.84
C GLU A 69 -12.30 7.37 3.68
N VAL A 70 -11.53 6.41 3.15
CA VAL A 70 -10.40 5.83 3.86
C VAL A 70 -9.31 6.91 4.05
N PRO A 71 -8.79 7.11 5.28
CA PRO A 71 -7.63 7.96 5.52
C PRO A 71 -6.37 7.35 4.91
N LEU A 72 -5.67 8.13 4.08
CA LEU A 72 -4.44 7.71 3.38
C LEU A 72 -3.28 8.64 3.74
N LEU A 73 -2.10 8.08 3.97
CA LEU A 73 -0.87 8.85 4.23
C LEU A 73 0.26 8.33 3.34
N CYS A 74 1.01 9.24 2.70
CA CYS A 74 2.26 8.92 2.02
C CYS A 74 3.44 9.47 2.81
N THR A 75 4.53 8.71 2.86
CA THR A 75 5.81 9.12 3.47
C THR A 75 6.97 8.61 2.62
N TYR A 76 8.17 9.15 2.87
CA TYR A 76 9.39 8.47 2.45
C TYR A 76 9.77 7.38 3.45
N GLU A 77 10.33 6.31 2.92
CA GLU A 77 10.99 5.25 3.67
C GLU A 77 12.36 5.74 4.17
N VAL A 78 12.86 5.12 5.24
CA VAL A 78 14.24 5.33 5.68
C VAL A 78 15.21 5.03 4.54
N ASP A 79 16.16 5.94 4.30
CA ASP A 79 17.15 5.79 3.23
C ASP A 79 18.37 5.03 3.74
N VAL A 80 18.40 3.72 3.48
CA VAL A 80 19.46 2.80 3.91
C VAL A 80 20.36 2.47 2.72
N PRO A 81 21.70 2.68 2.83
CA PRO A 81 22.63 2.34 1.77
C PRO A 81 22.49 0.89 1.30
N PHE A 82 22.54 0.67 -0.02
CA PHE A 82 22.40 -0.64 -0.68
C PHE A 82 21.07 -1.38 -0.44
N SER A 83 20.07 -0.71 0.14
CA SER A 83 18.72 -1.27 0.27
C SER A 83 17.99 -1.33 -1.07
N LEU A 84 16.87 -2.06 -1.08
CA LEU A 84 16.01 -2.22 -2.25
C LEU A 84 15.54 -0.85 -2.77
N ARG A 85 15.96 -0.51 -3.98
CA ARG A 85 15.63 0.73 -4.70
C ARG A 85 14.24 0.67 -5.31
N ARG A 86 13.68 1.84 -5.64
CA ARG A 86 12.39 1.99 -6.34
C ARG A 86 11.26 1.15 -5.75
N CYS A 87 11.17 1.12 -4.42
CA CYS A 87 10.24 0.26 -3.71
C CYS A 87 9.10 1.08 -3.09
N ILE A 88 7.88 0.59 -3.32
CA ILE A 88 6.64 1.11 -2.73
C ILE A 88 6.17 0.07 -1.71
N ARG A 89 5.86 0.52 -0.48
CA ARG A 89 5.34 -0.34 0.59
C ARG A 89 4.01 0.19 1.08
N VAL A 90 3.17 -0.70 1.57
CA VAL A 90 1.86 -0.40 2.16
C VAL A 90 1.77 -1.05 3.53
N LEU A 91 1.30 -0.30 4.51
CA LEU A 91 0.75 -0.81 5.76
C LEU A 91 -0.72 -0.37 5.85
N MET A 92 -1.61 -1.34 5.78
CA MET A 92 -3.05 -1.12 5.88
C MET A 92 -3.54 -1.54 7.26
N HIS A 93 -4.35 -0.69 7.89
CA HIS A 93 -5.03 -0.99 9.15
C HIS A 93 -6.45 -1.45 8.84
N TRP A 94 -6.72 -2.72 9.06
CA TRP A 94 -7.97 -3.39 8.70
C TRP A 94 -8.69 -3.92 9.94
N ASN A 95 -9.96 -3.56 10.11
CA ASN A 95 -10.81 -4.11 11.16
C ASN A 95 -11.37 -5.47 10.73
N THR A 96 -10.97 -6.54 11.41
CA THR A 96 -11.34 -7.90 11.00
C THR A 96 -11.53 -8.83 12.20
N THR A 97 -12.15 -9.98 11.95
CA THR A 97 -12.21 -11.12 12.87
C THR A 97 -11.02 -12.06 12.68
N LYS A 98 -10.25 -11.93 11.60
CA LYS A 98 -9.05 -12.74 11.35
C LYS A 98 -8.00 -12.52 12.45
N THR A 99 -7.40 -13.63 12.85
CA THR A 99 -6.23 -13.67 13.72
C THR A 99 -5.00 -13.15 12.98
N GLN A 100 -3.95 -12.79 13.72
CA GLN A 100 -2.68 -12.33 13.14
C GLN A 100 -2.09 -13.34 12.14
N HIS A 101 -2.24 -14.65 12.41
CA HIS A 101 -1.65 -15.71 11.59
C HIS A 101 -2.39 -15.96 10.27
N GLU A 102 -3.64 -15.50 10.17
CA GLU A 102 -4.46 -15.65 8.96
C GLU A 102 -4.27 -14.51 7.97
N ILE A 103 -3.60 -13.43 8.36
CA ILE A 103 -3.31 -12.30 7.48
C ILE A 103 -2.29 -12.73 6.42
N ARG A 104 -2.59 -12.39 5.16
CA ARG A 104 -1.77 -12.73 4.00
C ARG A 104 -1.14 -11.50 3.37
#